data_AF-A0A914C2T6-F1
#
_entry.id   AF-A0A914C2T6-F1
#
_cell.length_a   1.000
_cell.length_b   1.000
_cell.length_c   1.000
_cell.angle_alpha   90.00
_cell.angle_beta   90.00
_cell.angle_gamma   90.00
#
_symmetry.space_group_name_H-M   'P 1'
#
loop_
_entity.id
_entity.type
_entity.pdbx_description
1 polymer ?
#
loop_
_entity_poly.entity_id
_entity_poly.type
_entity_poly.pdbx_seq_one_letter_code
_entity_poly.pdbx_strand_id
1 'polypeptide(L)'
;MVMEKIGKLAQPAPLKGNEDGNLPMNDVTHKKPEVHQTLKSGQNLKRKPKKRKQKEVVARKLVAKNCSPPVSSIKRSRLSLTDFDDKISRASSLERINWTHMLSIVIPDNATGITYDGLFKKCLDEFVSCIEVKDPYIINEQQIKQFFAFCAVAVRLAPNLKKIVLYTLPNNETTPMYRTQMLNFWKERLNKRNINLEIVYKKFHDREITFDNGWIVTIGRGLDIFKKGEKNETHHADLLCHETRFDYFKRDC
;
A
#
# COMPACT_ATOMS: atom_id res chain seq x y z
N MET A 1 -41.74 55.19 -11.65
CA MET A 1 -42.14 54.90 -10.26
C MET A 1 -41.08 54.00 -9.62
N VAL A 2 -40.42 54.56 -8.59
CA VAL A 2 -39.80 53.91 -7.41
C VAL A 2 -38.63 52.94 -7.68
N MET A 3 -37.36 53.38 -7.60
CA MET A 3 -36.51 53.66 -6.41
C MET A 3 -35.95 52.41 -5.70
N GLU A 4 -34.61 52.36 -5.69
CA GLU A 4 -33.68 51.91 -4.64
C GLU A 4 -34.10 50.84 -3.61
N LYS A 5 -33.21 49.85 -3.39
CA LYS A 5 -32.59 49.73 -2.06
C LYS A 5 -31.28 48.94 -2.05
N ILE A 6 -30.32 49.59 -1.43
CA ILE A 6 -28.97 49.19 -1.05
C ILE A 6 -29.09 48.33 0.22
N GLY A 7 -28.28 47.28 0.36
CA GLY A 7 -28.17 46.50 1.60
C GLY A 7 -26.76 45.94 1.78
N LYS A 8 -25.93 46.71 2.48
CA LYS A 8 -24.55 46.40 2.88
C LYS A 8 -24.51 45.68 4.24
N LEU A 9 -23.42 44.93 4.44
CA LEU A 9 -22.76 44.52 5.70
C LEU A 9 -23.36 43.40 6.57
N ALA A 10 -22.55 42.36 6.80
CA ALA A 10 -22.10 41.98 8.15
C ALA A 10 -20.78 41.19 8.06
N GLN A 11 -19.71 41.73 8.66
CA GLN A 11 -18.49 40.99 9.00
C GLN A 11 -18.71 40.24 10.34
N PRO A 12 -18.00 39.13 10.61
CA PRO A 12 -18.09 38.43 11.88
C PRO A 12 -17.37 39.21 13.00
N ALA A 13 -18.03 39.36 14.15
CA ALA A 13 -17.45 39.92 15.37
C ALA A 13 -16.57 38.86 16.10
N PRO A 14 -15.48 39.28 16.77
CA PRO A 14 -14.61 38.41 17.53
C PRO A 14 -15.06 38.31 19.00
N LEU A 15 -15.01 37.10 19.58
CA LEU A 15 -15.17 36.93 21.02
C LEU A 15 -13.78 36.81 21.69
N LYS A 16 -13.41 37.85 22.43
CA LYS A 16 -12.50 37.80 23.60
C LYS A 16 -13.22 36.98 24.69
N GLY A 17 -12.59 36.14 25.51
CA GLY A 17 -11.37 36.34 26.30
C GLY A 17 -11.77 36.75 27.72
N ASN A 18 -11.32 35.97 28.72
CA ASN A 18 -11.20 36.17 30.18
C ASN A 18 -11.78 34.96 30.94
N GLU A 19 -11.01 34.05 31.55
CA GLU A 19 -10.03 34.14 32.66
C GLU A 19 -10.63 33.65 33.99
N ASP A 20 -9.85 32.75 34.61
CA ASP A 20 -9.70 32.41 36.02
C ASP A 20 -10.72 31.54 36.78
N GLY A 21 -10.19 30.39 37.26
CA GLY A 21 -10.83 29.48 38.20
C GLY A 21 -9.91 28.31 38.57
N ASN A 22 -9.03 28.56 39.53
CA ASN A 22 -7.96 27.71 40.05
C ASN A 22 -8.47 26.42 40.77
N LEU A 23 -7.74 25.30 40.54
CA LEU A 23 -7.45 24.07 41.33
C LEU A 23 -8.38 23.59 42.51
N PRO A 24 -8.47 22.27 42.80
CA PRO A 24 -7.29 21.50 43.22
C PRO A 24 -7.12 20.04 42.73
N MET A 25 -5.86 19.64 42.81
CA MET A 25 -5.31 18.29 42.91
C MET A 25 -6.18 17.33 43.73
N ASN A 26 -6.30 16.09 43.24
CA ASN A 26 -6.31 14.92 44.10
C ASN A 26 -5.65 13.72 43.42
N ASP A 27 -4.72 13.18 44.17
CA ASP A 27 -3.84 12.05 43.95
C ASP A 27 -4.58 10.76 44.37
N VAL A 28 -4.79 9.81 43.44
CA VAL A 28 -5.13 8.42 43.80
C VAL A 28 -4.45 7.46 42.84
N THR A 29 -3.41 6.85 43.37
CA THR A 29 -2.68 5.65 42.97
C THR A 29 -3.55 4.40 42.76
N HIS A 30 -3.00 3.46 41.97
CA HIS A 30 -3.35 2.02 41.83
C HIS A 30 -4.55 1.71 40.91
N LYS A 31 -4.45 0.92 39.83
CA LYS A 31 -3.90 -0.44 39.76
C LYS A 31 -3.70 -0.87 38.29
N LYS A 32 -2.55 -1.48 38.00
CA LYS A 32 -2.16 -2.19 36.77
C LYS A 32 -2.57 -3.67 36.94
N PRO A 33 -3.14 -4.37 35.95
CA PRO A 33 -3.16 -5.82 36.00
C PRO A 33 -1.86 -6.37 35.40
N GLU A 34 -1.04 -6.97 36.27
CA GLU A 34 -0.06 -7.98 35.92
C GLU A 34 -0.76 -9.22 35.36
N VAL A 35 -0.24 -9.79 34.28
CA VAL A 35 -0.46 -11.20 33.95
C VAL A 35 0.92 -11.84 33.74
N HIS A 36 1.08 -12.97 34.40
CA HIS A 36 2.33 -13.60 34.80
C HIS A 36 3.29 -14.00 33.67
N GLN A 37 4.56 -13.75 33.97
CA GLN A 37 5.74 -14.41 33.43
C GLN A 37 5.76 -15.88 33.89
N THR A 38 5.97 -16.83 32.98
CA THR A 38 6.49 -18.16 33.34
C THR A 38 7.81 -18.36 32.60
N LEU A 39 8.91 -18.06 33.29
CA LEU A 39 10.24 -18.53 32.96
C LEU A 39 10.37 -19.98 33.43
N LYS A 40 10.71 -20.91 32.53
CA LYS A 40 11.37 -22.17 32.89
C LYS A 40 12.78 -22.15 32.31
N SER A 41 13.73 -22.04 33.23
CA SER A 41 15.15 -22.33 33.06
C SER A 41 15.38 -23.84 32.87
N GLY A 42 16.25 -24.21 31.92
CA GLY A 42 16.64 -25.60 31.69
C GLY A 42 17.79 -25.75 30.68
N GLN A 43 18.99 -25.35 31.11
CA GLN A 43 20.33 -25.88 30.81
C GLN A 43 20.70 -26.33 29.37
N ASN A 44 21.59 -25.54 28.76
CA ASN A 44 22.88 -25.91 28.15
C ASN A 44 23.07 -27.32 27.55
N LEU A 45 23.21 -27.38 26.22
CA LEU A 45 24.18 -28.29 25.58
C LEU A 45 25.03 -27.53 24.56
N LYS A 46 26.30 -27.32 24.94
CA LYS A 46 27.38 -26.76 24.11
C LYS A 46 27.58 -27.62 22.86
N ARG A 47 27.56 -27.02 21.66
CA ARG A 47 28.29 -27.54 20.49
C ARG A 47 29.07 -26.43 19.79
N LYS A 48 30.39 -26.49 19.95
CA LYS A 48 31.42 -25.68 19.28
C LYS A 48 31.71 -26.21 17.84
N PRO A 49 32.43 -25.45 17.01
CA PRO A 49 32.19 -25.35 15.57
C PRO A 49 33.00 -26.36 14.74
N LYS A 50 32.46 -26.79 13.60
CA LYS A 50 33.22 -27.51 12.57
C LYS A 50 33.36 -26.68 11.30
N LYS A 51 34.63 -26.39 11.03
CA LYS A 51 35.20 -25.78 9.82
C LYS A 51 34.70 -26.49 8.55
N ARG A 52 34.28 -25.70 7.56
CA ARG A 52 34.58 -25.97 6.16
C ARG A 52 34.80 -24.63 5.44
N LYS A 53 36.06 -24.19 5.46
CA LYS A 53 36.59 -23.23 4.50
C LYS A 53 36.71 -23.90 3.13
N GLN A 54 36.73 -23.07 2.08
CA GLN A 54 36.96 -23.35 0.66
C GLN A 54 35.70 -23.64 -0.18
N LYS A 55 35.02 -22.56 -0.56
CA LYS A 55 35.03 -22.05 -1.95
C LYS A 55 34.99 -20.52 -1.88
N GLU A 56 36.19 -19.96 -2.01
CA GLU A 56 36.48 -18.54 -2.07
C GLU A 56 36.35 -18.07 -3.52
N VAL A 57 36.04 -16.79 -3.70
CA VAL A 57 36.31 -16.00 -4.92
C VAL A 57 35.54 -16.41 -6.18
N VAL A 58 34.43 -15.72 -6.45
CA VAL A 58 33.90 -15.21 -7.75
C VAL A 58 32.37 -15.14 -7.65
N ALA A 59 31.86 -14.07 -7.04
CA ALA A 59 30.52 -13.52 -7.32
C ALA A 59 30.36 -12.11 -6.68
N ARG A 60 31.45 -11.33 -6.62
CA ARG A 60 31.39 -9.88 -6.39
C ARG A 60 31.70 -9.20 -7.71
N LYS A 61 30.73 -9.19 -8.61
CA LYS A 61 30.61 -8.36 -9.82
C LYS A 61 29.36 -8.83 -10.57
N LEU A 62 28.17 -8.37 -10.16
CA LEU A 62 26.92 -8.34 -10.97
C LEU A 62 25.73 -7.74 -10.18
N VAL A 63 25.96 -6.66 -9.40
CA VAL A 63 24.86 -5.85 -8.83
C VAL A 63 24.97 -4.41 -9.35
N ALA A 64 25.18 -4.29 -10.65
CA ALA A 64 25.18 -3.03 -11.38
C ALA A 64 24.80 -3.32 -12.82
N LYS A 65 23.48 -3.47 -13.07
CA LYS A 65 22.75 -3.39 -14.36
C LYS A 65 21.46 -4.19 -14.22
N ASN A 66 20.41 -3.54 -13.75
CA ASN A 66 19.04 -3.85 -14.14
C ASN A 66 18.28 -2.52 -14.29
N CYS A 67 18.84 -1.63 -15.12
CA CYS A 67 18.04 -0.77 -15.98
C CYS A 67 17.92 -1.55 -17.30
N SER A 68 16.69 -1.84 -17.72
CA SER A 68 16.42 -2.49 -19.01
C SER A 68 17.06 -1.69 -20.15
N PRO A 69 17.90 -2.29 -21.01
CA PRO A 69 18.36 -1.61 -22.22
C PRO A 69 17.22 -1.54 -23.27
N PRO A 70 17.23 -0.53 -24.16
CA PRO A 70 16.25 -0.43 -25.23
C PRO A 70 16.43 -1.57 -26.24
N VAL A 71 15.31 -2.12 -26.71
CA VAL A 71 15.30 -3.22 -27.67
C VAL A 71 15.73 -2.70 -29.04
N SER A 72 17.02 -2.84 -29.35
CA SER A 72 17.51 -2.75 -30.71
C SER A 72 18.38 -3.97 -31.02
N SER A 73 17.88 -4.78 -31.97
CA SER A 73 18.62 -5.75 -32.79
C SER A 73 19.08 -7.05 -32.10
N ILE A 74 18.19 -8.05 -32.06
CA ILE A 74 18.58 -9.47 -31.90
C ILE A 74 18.05 -10.27 -33.10
N LYS A 75 18.99 -10.90 -33.82
CA LYS A 75 18.76 -11.76 -34.98
C LYS A 75 17.82 -12.92 -34.62
N ARG A 76 16.75 -13.08 -35.41
CA ARG A 76 15.82 -14.22 -35.34
C ARG A 76 16.56 -15.53 -35.61
N SER A 77 16.78 -16.32 -34.57
CA SER A 77 16.88 -17.77 -34.71
C SER A 77 15.55 -18.40 -34.30
N ARG A 78 15.13 -19.42 -35.05
CA ARG A 78 13.79 -19.99 -35.09
C ARG A 78 13.57 -20.89 -33.87
N LEU A 79 13.36 -20.31 -32.69
CA LEU A 79 12.80 -21.02 -31.54
C LEU A 79 11.28 -21.00 -31.64
N SER A 80 10.66 -22.16 -31.40
CA SER A 80 9.21 -22.32 -31.54
C SER A 80 8.47 -21.40 -30.55
N LEU A 81 7.33 -20.83 -30.97
CA LEU A 81 6.52 -19.92 -30.14
C LEU A 81 6.12 -20.55 -28.80
N THR A 82 5.96 -21.88 -28.78
CA THR A 82 5.62 -22.66 -27.57
C THR A 82 6.75 -22.72 -26.56
N ASP A 83 8.02 -22.71 -27.00
CA ASP A 83 9.18 -22.79 -26.09
C ASP A 83 9.46 -21.45 -25.38
N PHE A 84 9.02 -20.34 -25.96
CA PHE A 84 9.22 -19.00 -25.41
C PHE A 84 8.21 -18.71 -24.29
N ASP A 85 6.95 -19.04 -24.52
CA ASP A 85 5.87 -18.90 -23.52
C ASP A 85 6.12 -19.81 -22.31
N ASP A 86 6.61 -21.03 -22.56
CA ASP A 86 6.99 -21.99 -21.52
C ASP A 86 8.18 -21.55 -20.67
N LYS A 87 9.15 -20.83 -21.26
CA LYS A 87 10.29 -20.26 -20.54
C LYS A 87 9.90 -19.02 -19.75
N ILE A 88 9.00 -18.19 -20.26
CA ILE A 88 8.43 -17.03 -19.54
C ILE A 88 7.61 -17.51 -18.34
N SER A 89 6.77 -18.53 -18.52
CA SER A 89 5.98 -19.15 -17.44
C SER A 89 6.87 -19.75 -16.34
N ARG A 90 7.94 -20.45 -16.72
CA ARG A 90 8.93 -20.99 -15.77
C ARG A 90 9.76 -19.89 -15.10
N ALA A 91 10.14 -18.82 -15.81
CA ALA A 91 10.85 -17.67 -15.21
C ALA A 91 9.99 -16.93 -14.18
N SER A 92 8.71 -16.68 -14.50
CA SER A 92 7.70 -16.16 -13.56
C SER A 92 7.54 -17.05 -12.32
N SER A 93 7.63 -18.36 -12.49
CA SER A 93 7.53 -19.33 -11.39
C SER A 93 8.79 -19.39 -10.51
N LEU A 94 9.98 -19.16 -11.09
CA LEU A 94 11.26 -19.12 -10.37
C LEU A 94 11.46 -17.84 -9.55
N GLU A 95 10.84 -16.72 -9.94
CA GLU A 95 10.86 -15.47 -9.16
C GLU A 95 10.11 -15.57 -7.82
N ARG A 96 9.24 -16.57 -7.65
CA ARG A 96 8.51 -16.82 -6.39
C ARG A 96 9.37 -17.49 -5.31
N ILE A 97 10.60 -17.90 -5.61
CA ILE A 97 11.41 -18.76 -4.72
C ILE A 97 12.19 -17.95 -3.66
N ASN A 98 12.18 -16.62 -3.69
CA ASN A 98 12.99 -15.79 -2.79
C ASN A 98 12.20 -14.84 -1.87
N TRP A 99 10.94 -15.16 -1.60
CA TRP A 99 10.07 -14.35 -0.74
C TRP A 99 9.87 -15.04 0.60
N THR A 100 10.35 -14.42 1.67
CA THR A 100 10.09 -14.86 3.03
C THR A 100 8.77 -14.26 3.52
N HIS A 101 7.86 -15.13 3.99
CA HIS A 101 6.64 -14.71 4.67
C HIS A 101 6.98 -14.07 6.01
N MET A 102 6.53 -12.83 6.21
CA MET A 102 6.91 -12.02 7.37
C MET A 102 5.81 -11.99 8.42
N LEU A 103 4.55 -11.84 8.00
CA LEU A 103 3.39 -11.89 8.89
C LEU A 103 2.08 -11.98 8.10
N SER A 104 1.02 -12.35 8.80
CA SER A 104 -0.36 -12.29 8.31
C SER A 104 -1.21 -11.46 9.27
N ILE A 105 -2.08 -10.62 8.74
CA ILE A 105 -3.13 -9.93 9.50
C ILE A 105 -4.47 -10.39 8.95
N VAL A 106 -5.35 -10.84 9.83
CA VAL A 106 -6.75 -11.10 9.50
C VAL A 106 -7.58 -9.97 10.09
N ILE A 107 -8.36 -9.31 9.24
CA ILE A 107 -9.34 -8.30 9.61
C ILE A 107 -10.69 -9.01 9.69
N PRO A 108 -11.31 -9.11 10.88
CA PRO A 108 -12.65 -9.67 11.02
C PRO A 108 -13.72 -8.82 10.32
N ASP A 109 -14.86 -9.42 10.00
CA ASP A 109 -16.00 -8.66 9.51
C ASP A 109 -16.47 -7.64 10.56
N ASN A 110 -16.82 -6.43 10.12
CA ASN A 110 -17.22 -5.29 10.97
C ASN A 110 -16.14 -4.77 11.93
N ALA A 111 -14.87 -5.11 11.72
CA ALA A 111 -13.78 -4.48 12.48
C ALA A 111 -13.72 -2.96 12.20
N THR A 112 -13.34 -2.17 13.21
CA THR A 112 -13.14 -0.71 13.13
C THR A 112 -11.72 -0.32 13.53
N GLY A 113 -11.35 0.96 13.34
CA GLY A 113 -10.02 1.48 13.69
C GLY A 113 -8.90 1.08 12.72
N ILE A 114 -9.23 0.38 11.63
CA ILE A 114 -8.26 -0.01 10.61
C ILE A 114 -8.07 1.15 9.61
N THR A 115 -6.82 1.45 9.28
CA THR A 115 -6.48 2.49 8.31
C THR A 115 -5.41 1.99 7.35
N TYR A 116 -5.35 2.59 6.16
CA TYR A 116 -4.27 2.30 5.22
C TYR A 116 -2.88 2.64 5.78
N ASP A 117 -2.78 3.66 6.64
CA ASP A 117 -1.57 3.94 7.42
C ASP A 117 -1.11 2.70 8.20
N GLY A 118 -1.98 2.16 9.05
CA GLY A 118 -1.65 0.99 9.86
C GLY A 118 -1.26 -0.22 9.01
N LEU A 119 -1.97 -0.45 7.91
CA LEU A 119 -1.76 -1.61 7.04
C LEU A 119 -0.46 -1.54 6.24
N PHE A 120 -0.05 -0.36 5.78
CA PHE A 120 1.08 -0.22 4.84
C PHE A 120 2.32 0.46 5.42
N LYS A 121 2.27 0.99 6.65
CA LYS A 121 3.41 1.67 7.29
C LYS A 121 4.69 0.86 7.32
N LYS A 122 4.62 -0.48 7.43
CA LYS A 122 5.81 -1.35 7.44
C LYS A 122 6.46 -1.49 6.05
N CYS A 123 5.71 -1.27 4.98
CA CYS A 123 6.16 -1.46 3.60
C CYS A 123 6.67 -0.17 2.96
N LEU A 124 6.25 0.98 3.50
CA LEU A 124 6.55 2.31 3.00
C LEU A 124 7.68 2.94 3.81
N ASP A 125 8.77 3.27 3.14
CA ASP A 125 9.94 3.95 3.70
C ASP A 125 10.54 4.92 2.66
N GLU A 126 11.65 5.57 3.01
CA GLU A 126 12.36 6.51 2.14
C GLU A 126 13.00 5.86 0.90
N PHE A 127 13.18 4.54 0.88
CA PHE A 127 13.77 3.82 -0.25
C PHE A 127 12.72 3.46 -1.31
N VAL A 128 11.44 3.57 -0.99
CA VAL A 128 10.37 3.32 -1.95
C VAL A 128 10.31 4.45 -2.98
N SER A 129 10.57 4.09 -4.24
CA SER A 129 10.49 5.02 -5.38
C SER A 129 9.41 4.62 -6.39
N CYS A 130 9.03 3.34 -6.41
CA CYS A 130 8.03 2.77 -7.30
C CYS A 130 7.13 1.77 -6.57
N ILE A 131 5.82 1.89 -6.79
CA ILE A 131 4.81 0.97 -6.26
C ILE A 131 4.00 0.40 -7.42
N GLU A 132 3.84 -0.92 -7.45
CA GLU A 132 2.95 -1.61 -8.38
C GLU A 132 1.74 -2.14 -7.62
N VAL A 133 0.54 -1.79 -8.08
CA VAL A 133 -0.73 -2.21 -7.51
C VAL A 133 -1.45 -3.06 -8.55
N LYS A 134 -1.62 -4.35 -8.26
CA LYS A 134 -2.45 -5.26 -9.05
C LYS A 134 -3.77 -5.44 -8.31
N ASP A 135 -4.82 -4.79 -8.81
CA ASP A 135 -6.18 -4.97 -8.29
C ASP A 135 -7.19 -4.96 -9.46
N PRO A 136 -7.81 -6.12 -9.76
CA PRO A 136 -8.73 -6.21 -10.89
C PRO A 136 -10.00 -5.38 -10.69
N TYR A 137 -10.35 -5.03 -9.45
CA TYR A 137 -11.65 -4.46 -9.11
C TYR A 137 -11.57 -2.96 -8.79
N ILE A 138 -10.69 -2.18 -9.45
CA ILE A 138 -10.74 -0.71 -9.37
C ILE A 138 -11.69 -0.19 -10.45
N ILE A 139 -13.00 -0.40 -10.24
CA ILE A 139 -14.03 -0.16 -11.27
C ILE A 139 -15.03 0.90 -10.82
N ASN A 140 -15.67 0.71 -9.67
CA ASN A 140 -16.71 1.62 -9.18
C ASN A 140 -16.12 2.82 -8.43
N GLU A 141 -16.95 3.84 -8.18
CA GLU A 141 -16.53 5.08 -7.53
C GLU A 141 -15.87 4.85 -6.15
N GLN A 142 -16.40 3.94 -5.35
CA GLN A 142 -15.87 3.65 -4.01
C GLN A 142 -14.49 3.00 -4.11
N GLN A 143 -14.33 1.97 -4.95
CA GLN A 143 -13.05 1.30 -5.20
C GLN A 143 -11.97 2.26 -5.70
N ILE A 144 -12.37 3.22 -6.55
CA ILE A 144 -11.47 4.28 -7.03
C ILE A 144 -11.04 5.19 -5.87
N LYS A 145 -11.98 5.62 -5.01
CA LYS A 145 -11.66 6.42 -3.81
C LYS A 145 -10.73 5.67 -2.86
N GLN A 146 -10.97 4.38 -2.66
CA GLN A 146 -10.14 3.48 -1.85
C GLN A 146 -8.69 3.42 -2.38
N PHE A 147 -8.52 3.24 -3.69
CA PHE A 147 -7.21 3.32 -4.33
C PHE A 147 -6.52 4.67 -4.08
N PHE A 148 -7.23 5.79 -4.21
CA PHE A 148 -6.62 7.10 -3.99
C PHE A 148 -6.30 7.41 -2.54
N ALA A 149 -7.08 6.88 -1.60
CA ALA A 149 -6.73 6.95 -0.19
C ALA A 149 -5.45 6.15 0.12
N PHE A 150 -5.27 4.97 -0.49
CA PHE A 150 -3.99 4.27 -0.44
C PHE A 150 -2.86 5.14 -1.03
N CYS A 151 -3.05 5.73 -2.22
CA CYS A 151 -2.05 6.63 -2.80
C CYS A 151 -1.70 7.80 -1.86
N ALA A 152 -2.69 8.40 -1.19
CA ALA A 152 -2.44 9.49 -0.24
C ALA A 152 -1.53 9.07 0.92
N VAL A 153 -1.71 7.84 1.45
CA VAL A 153 -0.82 7.26 2.45
C VAL A 153 0.57 7.01 1.87
N ALA A 154 0.65 6.42 0.68
CA ALA A 154 1.91 6.14 0.00
C ALA A 154 2.75 7.42 -0.21
N VAL A 155 2.14 8.49 -0.74
CA VAL A 155 2.80 9.79 -0.94
C VAL A 155 3.31 10.39 0.38
N ARG A 156 2.57 10.21 1.47
CA ARG A 156 2.95 10.76 2.77
C ARG A 156 4.07 9.96 3.45
N LEU A 157 4.07 8.63 3.32
CA LEU A 157 5.03 7.76 4.01
C LEU A 157 6.28 7.43 3.18
N ALA A 158 6.21 7.53 1.84
CA ALA A 158 7.35 7.35 0.94
C ALA A 158 7.73 8.68 0.27
N PRO A 159 8.63 9.48 0.88
CA PRO A 159 8.99 10.82 0.39
C PRO A 159 9.66 10.81 -0.99
N ASN A 160 10.30 9.71 -1.38
CA ASN A 160 10.99 9.55 -2.66
C ASN A 160 10.14 8.87 -3.73
N LEU A 161 8.85 8.64 -3.47
CA LEU A 161 7.94 8.03 -4.44
C LEU A 161 7.86 8.86 -5.72
N LYS A 162 8.12 8.24 -6.88
CA LYS A 162 8.06 8.87 -8.21
C LYS A 162 7.06 8.20 -9.14
N LYS A 163 6.77 6.92 -8.93
CA LYS A 163 5.92 6.14 -9.84
C LYS A 163 4.95 5.25 -9.09
N ILE A 164 3.71 5.23 -9.56
CA ILE A 164 2.71 4.24 -9.18
C ILE A 164 2.20 3.60 -10.47
N VAL A 165 2.19 2.27 -10.53
CA VAL A 165 1.60 1.52 -11.65
C VAL A 165 0.37 0.79 -11.14
N LEU A 166 -0.80 1.13 -11.65
CA LEU A 166 -2.05 0.43 -11.38
C LEU A 166 -2.33 -0.55 -12.52
N TYR A 167 -2.31 -1.85 -12.23
CA TYR A 167 -2.91 -2.87 -13.07
C TYR A 167 -4.36 -3.07 -12.64
N THR A 168 -5.29 -3.05 -13.59
CA THR A 168 -6.71 -3.27 -13.32
C THR A 168 -7.44 -3.88 -14.54
N LEU A 169 -8.69 -4.35 -14.36
CA LEU A 169 -9.43 -4.96 -15.46
C LEU A 169 -9.76 -3.93 -16.56
N PRO A 170 -9.68 -4.32 -17.85
CA PRO A 170 -10.08 -3.48 -18.96
C PRO A 170 -11.53 -3.00 -18.83
N ASN A 171 -11.80 -1.84 -19.41
CA ASN A 171 -13.16 -1.37 -19.58
C ASN A 171 -13.92 -2.33 -20.51
N ASN A 172 -15.19 -2.54 -20.21
CA ASN A 172 -16.17 -3.26 -21.01
C ASN A 172 -17.39 -2.35 -21.26
N GLU A 173 -18.40 -2.87 -21.95
CA GLU A 173 -19.65 -2.14 -22.26
C GLU A 173 -20.39 -1.64 -21.01
N THR A 174 -20.25 -2.34 -19.88
CA THR A 174 -20.89 -1.95 -18.60
C THR A 174 -20.03 -1.02 -17.75
N THR A 175 -18.82 -0.67 -18.21
CA THR A 175 -17.91 0.18 -17.43
C THR A 175 -18.38 1.63 -17.45
N PRO A 176 -18.58 2.26 -16.28
CA PRO A 176 -19.04 3.63 -16.23
C PRO A 176 -18.03 4.62 -16.82
N MET A 177 -18.52 5.60 -17.60
CA MET A 177 -17.66 6.66 -18.16
C MET A 177 -16.90 7.44 -17.09
N TYR A 178 -17.48 7.59 -15.89
CA TYR A 178 -16.84 8.29 -14.77
C TYR A 178 -15.54 7.62 -14.32
N ARG A 179 -15.35 6.30 -14.53
CA ARG A 179 -14.15 5.58 -14.11
C ARG A 179 -12.91 6.21 -14.71
N THR A 180 -12.90 6.36 -16.03
CA THR A 180 -11.78 6.96 -16.77
C THR A 180 -11.58 8.42 -16.37
N GLN A 181 -12.67 9.18 -16.20
CA GLN A 181 -12.60 10.59 -15.80
C GLN A 181 -11.97 10.76 -14.41
N MET A 182 -12.41 9.96 -13.42
CA MET A 182 -11.85 10.00 -12.07
C MET A 182 -10.39 9.57 -12.05
N LEU A 183 -10.05 8.46 -12.72
CA LEU A 183 -8.67 7.97 -12.79
C LEU A 183 -7.73 9.03 -13.42
N ASN A 184 -8.17 9.68 -14.50
CA ASN A 184 -7.40 10.75 -15.14
C ASN A 184 -7.28 11.99 -14.25
N PHE A 185 -8.38 12.42 -13.60
CA PHE A 185 -8.36 13.55 -12.68
C PHE A 185 -7.31 13.36 -11.59
N TRP A 186 -7.26 12.18 -10.98
CA TRP A 186 -6.29 11.90 -9.93
C TRP A 186 -4.87 11.66 -10.45
N LYS A 187 -4.72 11.07 -11.64
CA LYS A 187 -3.43 11.00 -12.33
C LYS A 187 -2.82 12.39 -12.51
N GLU A 188 -3.60 13.38 -12.93
CA GLU A 188 -3.15 14.77 -13.03
C GLU A 188 -2.76 15.36 -11.66
N ARG A 189 -3.53 15.06 -10.60
CA ARG A 189 -3.22 15.52 -9.23
C ARG A 189 -1.90 14.94 -8.71
N LEU A 190 -1.63 13.66 -8.97
CA LEU A 190 -0.37 13.03 -8.61
C LEU A 190 0.79 13.60 -9.44
N ASN A 191 0.56 13.84 -10.73
CA ASN A 191 1.57 14.42 -11.61
C ASN A 191 2.01 15.83 -11.15
N LYS A 192 1.08 16.65 -10.63
CA LYS A 192 1.41 17.95 -10.01
C LYS A 192 2.35 17.84 -8.80
N ARG A 193 2.48 16.65 -8.20
CA ARG A 193 3.42 16.34 -7.11
C ARG A 193 4.66 15.58 -7.61
N ASN A 194 4.90 15.56 -8.92
CA ASN A 194 5.96 14.81 -9.58
C ASN A 194 5.88 13.28 -9.37
N ILE A 195 4.65 12.75 -9.29
CA ILE A 195 4.38 11.32 -9.17
C ILE A 195 3.62 10.87 -10.42
N ASN A 196 4.24 10.01 -11.21
CA ASN A 196 3.63 9.45 -12.40
C ASN A 196 2.72 8.28 -12.03
N LEU A 197 1.41 8.42 -12.28
CA LEU A 197 0.45 7.32 -12.23
C LEU A 197 0.27 6.72 -13.63
N GLU A 198 0.75 5.50 -13.80
CA GLU A 198 0.53 4.66 -14.98
C GLU A 198 -0.63 3.71 -14.72
N ILE A 199 -1.54 3.56 -15.69
CA ILE A 199 -2.69 2.66 -15.57
C ILE A 199 -2.61 1.66 -16.71
N VAL A 200 -2.55 0.38 -16.36
CA VAL A 200 -2.40 -0.74 -17.29
C VAL A 200 -3.65 -1.61 -17.18
N TYR A 201 -4.37 -1.72 -18.29
CA TYR A 201 -5.57 -2.54 -18.37
C TYR A 201 -5.20 -3.95 -18.85
N LYS A 202 -5.39 -4.96 -17.99
CA LYS A 202 -5.10 -6.36 -18.30
C LYS A 202 -6.03 -7.30 -17.54
N LYS A 203 -6.32 -8.47 -18.09
CA LYS A 203 -7.02 -9.55 -17.38
C LYS A 203 -6.04 -10.31 -16.48
N PHE A 204 -6.31 -10.30 -15.19
CA PHE A 204 -5.59 -11.05 -14.15
C PHE A 204 -6.53 -11.15 -12.92
N HIS A 205 -6.17 -12.00 -11.96
CA HIS A 205 -7.00 -12.26 -10.78
C HIS A 205 -6.29 -11.95 -9.47
N ASP A 206 -4.96 -11.85 -9.51
CA ASP A 206 -4.15 -11.62 -8.31
C ASP A 206 -4.39 -10.22 -7.74
N ARG A 207 -4.44 -10.15 -6.41
CA ARG A 207 -4.56 -8.94 -5.62
C ARG A 207 -3.27 -8.78 -4.84
N GLU A 208 -2.37 -7.95 -5.36
CA GLU A 208 -0.99 -7.85 -4.90
C GLU A 208 -0.51 -6.39 -5.00
N ILE A 209 0.23 -5.95 -3.99
CA ILE A 209 0.95 -4.67 -4.03
C ILE A 209 2.43 -4.96 -3.83
N THR A 210 3.25 -4.50 -4.77
CA THR A 210 4.69 -4.69 -4.77
C THR A 210 5.39 -3.35 -4.61
N PHE A 211 6.37 -3.31 -3.73
CA PHE A 211 7.22 -2.15 -3.46
C PHE A 211 8.63 -2.47 -3.95
N ASP A 212 9.27 -1.52 -4.62
CA ASP A 212 10.63 -1.68 -5.18
C ASP A 212 11.72 -1.89 -4.13
N ASN A 213 11.45 -1.53 -2.86
CA ASN A 213 12.29 -1.88 -1.72
C ASN A 213 12.23 -3.39 -1.36
N GLY A 214 11.44 -4.21 -2.08
CA GLY A 214 11.35 -5.65 -1.92
C GLY A 214 10.26 -6.15 -0.97
N TRP A 215 9.29 -5.31 -0.61
CA TRP A 215 8.06 -5.78 0.05
C TRP A 215 7.02 -6.21 -0.98
N ILE A 216 6.28 -7.27 -0.66
CA ILE A 216 5.05 -7.66 -1.34
C ILE A 216 3.94 -7.83 -0.30
N VAL A 217 2.75 -7.36 -0.64
CA VAL A 217 1.54 -7.53 0.18
C VAL A 217 0.46 -8.15 -0.69
N THR A 218 0.01 -9.35 -0.34
CA THR A 218 -1.16 -9.97 -0.98
C THR A 218 -2.40 -9.73 -0.13
N ILE A 219 -3.51 -9.37 -0.77
CA ILE A 219 -4.72 -8.91 -0.07
C ILE A 219 -5.93 -9.71 -0.53
N GLY A 220 -6.62 -10.38 0.40
CA GLY A 220 -7.76 -11.24 0.11
C GLY A 220 -8.83 -10.55 -0.74
N ARG A 221 -9.22 -9.32 -0.40
CA ARG A 221 -10.23 -8.51 -1.13
C ARG A 221 -9.66 -7.47 -2.10
N GLY A 222 -8.36 -7.18 -2.03
CA GLY A 222 -7.78 -6.01 -2.69
C GLY A 222 -7.94 -4.75 -1.82
N LEU A 223 -7.94 -3.57 -2.44
CA LEU A 223 -8.06 -2.30 -1.73
C LEU A 223 -9.48 -1.99 -1.26
N ASP A 224 -10.49 -2.75 -1.67
CA ASP A 224 -11.91 -2.60 -1.27
C ASP A 224 -12.20 -3.22 0.12
N ILE A 225 -11.58 -2.62 1.15
CA ILE A 225 -11.57 -3.11 2.55
C ILE A 225 -12.73 -2.54 3.35
N PHE A 226 -13.04 -1.26 3.20
CA PHE A 226 -14.03 -0.57 4.03
C PHE A 226 -15.44 -0.75 3.44
N LYS A 227 -16.39 -1.04 4.32
CA LYS A 227 -17.81 -0.98 4.01
C LYS A 227 -18.19 0.48 3.79
N LYS A 228 -19.27 0.68 3.01
CA LYS A 228 -19.83 2.01 2.84
C LYS A 228 -20.34 2.51 4.20
N GLY A 229 -19.76 3.60 4.67
CA GLY A 229 -20.17 4.23 5.93
C GLY A 229 -21.55 4.89 5.85
N GLU A 230 -22.08 5.23 7.01
CA GLU A 230 -23.27 6.08 7.10
C GLU A 230 -22.96 7.52 6.63
N LYS A 231 -24.00 8.34 6.43
CA LYS A 231 -23.89 9.66 5.75
C LYS A 231 -22.86 10.64 6.36
N ASN A 232 -22.36 10.38 7.56
CA ASN A 232 -21.46 11.26 8.30
C ASN A 232 -20.05 10.67 8.51
N GLU A 233 -19.79 9.42 8.12
CA GLU A 233 -18.48 8.78 8.29
C GLU A 233 -17.57 9.13 7.12
N THR A 234 -16.57 9.98 7.37
CA THR A 234 -15.62 10.45 6.35
C THR A 234 -14.22 9.87 6.53
N HIS A 235 -13.90 9.36 7.72
CA HIS A 235 -12.59 8.82 8.05
C HIS A 235 -12.60 7.29 8.06
N HIS A 236 -11.61 6.67 7.42
CA HIS A 236 -11.51 5.21 7.35
C HIS A 236 -11.42 4.51 8.71
N ALA A 237 -10.90 5.20 9.73
CA ALA A 237 -10.84 4.66 11.08
C ALA A 237 -12.25 4.41 11.68
N ASP A 238 -13.25 5.16 11.22
CA ASP A 238 -14.63 5.07 11.69
C ASP A 238 -15.44 4.06 10.87
N LEU A 239 -14.94 3.65 9.70
CA LEU A 239 -15.65 2.73 8.81
C LEU A 239 -15.50 1.27 9.27
N LEU A 240 -16.60 0.54 9.18
CA LEU A 240 -16.59 -0.92 9.32
C LEU A 240 -15.81 -1.56 8.18
N CYS A 241 -15.04 -2.61 8.46
CA CYS A 241 -14.31 -3.36 7.46
C CYS A 241 -15.09 -4.60 6.98
N HIS A 242 -14.89 -4.99 5.73
CA HIS A 242 -15.16 -6.34 5.27
C HIS A 242 -14.08 -7.30 5.79
N GLU A 243 -14.46 -8.54 6.05
CA GLU A 243 -13.50 -9.59 6.36
C GLU A 243 -12.46 -9.74 5.24
N THR A 244 -11.18 -9.68 5.59
CA THR A 244 -10.08 -9.87 4.64
C THR A 244 -8.79 -10.26 5.34
N ARG A 245 -7.86 -10.83 4.58
CA ARG A 245 -6.52 -11.18 5.04
C ARG A 245 -5.46 -10.41 4.26
N PHE A 246 -4.43 -9.99 4.98
CA PHE A 246 -3.20 -9.42 4.44
C PHE A 246 -2.06 -10.37 4.74
N ASP A 247 -1.28 -10.74 3.74
CA ASP A 247 -0.03 -11.46 3.92
C ASP A 247 1.12 -10.62 3.40
N TYR A 248 2.14 -10.45 4.24
CA TYR A 248 3.29 -9.62 3.96
C TYR A 248 4.50 -10.51 3.72
N PHE A 249 5.18 -10.25 2.62
CA PHE A 249 6.37 -10.97 2.20
C PHE A 249 7.52 -9.99 1.98
N LYS A 250 8.74 -10.43 2.25
CA LYS A 250 9.96 -9.69 1.96
C LYS A 250 10.87 -10.53 1.08
N ARG A 251 11.41 -9.93 0.03
CA ARG A 251 12.44 -10.57 -0.78
C ARG A 251 13.74 -10.64 0.03
N ASP A 252 14.35 -11.82 0.09
CA ASP A 252 15.67 -11.98 0.70
C ASP A 252 16.72 -11.38 -0.26
N CYS A 253 17.45 -10.37 0.21
CA CYS A 253 18.48 -9.69 -0.57
C CYS A 253 19.85 -10.37 -0.42
#